data_AF-A0A7D7RT06-F1
#
_entry.id   AF-A0A7D7RT06-F1
#
_cell.length_a   1.000
_cell.length_b   1.000
_cell.length_c   1.000
_cell.angle_alpha   90.00
_cell.angle_beta   90.00
_cell.angle_gamma   90.00
#
_symmetry.space_group_name_H-M   'P 1'
#
loop_
_entity.id
_entity.type
_entity.pdbx_description
1 polymer ?
#
loop_
_entity_poly.entity_id
_entity_poly.type
_entity_poly.pdbx_seq_one_letter_code
_entity_poly.pdbx_strand_id
1 'polypeptide(L)'
;MTAPDPNPTGGGRRRRVTADVGSVTDLSARLANAEARIGTVRSELVELLADIDSALGVGDPARAFRRGFCPVGVEVTDALHAAGDRLGDQRRALVAGVRALADADADAAARLDRRDT
;
A
#
# COMPACT_ATOMS: atom_id res chain seq x y z
N MET A 1 -31.76 36.30 41.30
CA MET A 1 -31.76 34.92 40.78
C MET A 1 -32.08 35.01 39.30
N THR A 2 -31.07 35.14 38.46
CA THR A 2 -31.22 35.35 37.01
C THR A 2 -31.07 34.00 36.33
N ALA A 3 -32.07 33.59 35.55
CA ALA A 3 -32.04 32.36 34.78
C ALA A 3 -30.93 32.43 33.70
N PRO A 4 -30.18 31.35 33.45
CA PRO A 4 -29.32 31.28 32.28
C PRO A 4 -30.13 30.87 31.05
N ASP A 5 -29.93 31.61 29.97
CA ASP A 5 -30.48 31.30 28.64
C ASP A 5 -29.57 30.25 27.96
N PRO A 6 -30.07 29.06 27.57
CA PRO A 6 -29.29 28.13 26.76
C PRO A 6 -29.56 28.40 25.29
N ASN A 7 -28.70 29.17 24.64
CA ASN A 7 -28.73 29.29 23.18
C ASN A 7 -27.52 28.59 22.56
N PRO A 8 -27.61 27.29 22.20
CA PRO A 8 -26.61 26.61 21.40
C PRO A 8 -26.97 26.79 19.92
N THR A 9 -26.70 27.96 19.34
CA THR A 9 -26.79 28.11 17.88
C THR A 9 -25.60 27.44 17.23
N GLY A 10 -25.80 26.14 16.96
CA GLY A 10 -25.44 25.43 15.73
C GLY A 10 -24.48 26.11 14.76
N GLY A 11 -23.22 26.24 15.14
CA GLY A 11 -22.11 26.60 14.27
C GLY A 11 -21.27 25.38 13.95
N GLY A 12 -21.90 24.24 13.64
CA GLY A 12 -21.21 23.05 13.16
C GLY A 12 -20.56 23.37 11.82
N ARG A 13 -19.34 23.94 11.87
CA ARG A 13 -18.36 23.88 10.78
C ARG A 13 -18.21 22.41 10.47
N ARG A 14 -19.05 21.92 9.56
CA ARG A 14 -18.97 20.61 8.93
C ARG A 14 -17.58 20.58 8.33
N ARG A 15 -16.66 19.97 9.08
CA ARG A 15 -15.28 19.74 8.68
C ARG A 15 -15.40 18.82 7.48
N ARG A 16 -15.51 19.39 6.27
CA ARG A 16 -15.40 18.60 5.04
C ARG A 16 -14.10 17.85 5.19
N VAL A 17 -14.18 16.52 5.21
CA VAL A 17 -13.00 15.68 5.16
C VAL A 17 -12.52 15.81 3.72
N THR A 18 -11.83 16.90 3.44
CA THR A 18 -11.09 17.05 2.18
C THR A 18 -9.97 16.04 2.28
N ALA A 19 -10.21 14.85 1.74
CA ALA A 19 -9.13 13.92 1.47
C ALA A 19 -8.11 14.72 0.66
N ASP A 20 -6.88 14.83 1.13
CA ASP A 20 -5.82 15.41 0.32
C ASP A 20 -5.50 14.41 -0.80
N VAL A 21 -6.27 14.50 -1.88
CA VAL A 21 -6.13 13.67 -3.08
C VAL A 21 -4.73 13.79 -3.66
N GLY A 22 -4.08 14.95 -3.50
CA GLY A 22 -2.70 15.18 -3.90
C GLY A 22 -1.73 14.30 -3.11
N SER A 23 -1.78 14.35 -1.78
CA SER A 23 -0.96 13.51 -0.90
C SER A 23 -1.22 12.01 -1.09
N VAL A 24 -2.46 11.61 -1.36
CA VAL A 24 -2.76 10.18 -1.61
C VAL A 24 -2.25 9.74 -2.97
N THR A 25 -2.32 10.59 -3.99
CA THR A 25 -1.74 10.30 -5.30
C THR A 25 -0.22 10.14 -5.19
N ASP A 26 0.46 11.02 -4.46
CA ASP A 26 1.90 10.89 -4.16
C ASP A 26 2.21 9.57 -3.44
N LEU A 27 1.47 9.26 -2.38
CA LEU A 27 1.68 8.03 -1.61
C LEU A 27 1.45 6.77 -2.46
N SER A 28 0.41 6.76 -3.28
CA SER A 28 0.12 5.66 -4.22
C SER A 28 1.25 5.48 -5.24
N ALA A 29 1.79 6.57 -5.78
CA ALA A 29 2.93 6.54 -6.69
C ALA A 29 4.20 6.01 -5.99
N ARG A 30 4.45 6.42 -4.74
CA ARG A 30 5.57 5.93 -3.93
C ARG A 30 5.45 4.44 -3.62
N LEU A 31 4.24 3.95 -3.33
CA LEU A 31 3.97 2.52 -3.15
C LEU A 31 4.22 1.73 -4.44
N ALA A 32 3.76 2.25 -5.59
CA ALA A 32 4.02 1.62 -6.89
C ALA A 32 5.52 1.58 -7.22
N ASN A 33 6.27 2.64 -6.89
CA ASN A 33 7.72 2.65 -7.07
C ASN A 33 8.41 1.61 -6.18
N ALA A 34 8.01 1.51 -4.91
CA ALA A 34 8.53 0.50 -3.99
C ALA A 34 8.23 -0.93 -4.46
N GLU A 35 7.01 -1.19 -4.93
CA GLU A 35 6.59 -2.46 -5.54
C GLU A 35 7.52 -2.84 -6.71
N ALA A 36 7.75 -1.90 -7.65
CA ALA A 36 8.63 -2.13 -8.80
C ALA A 36 10.09 -2.39 -8.41
N ARG A 37 10.61 -1.66 -7.42
CA ARG A 37 11.98 -1.86 -6.90
C ARG A 37 12.16 -3.23 -6.25
N ILE A 38 11.17 -3.69 -5.47
CA ILE A 38 11.19 -5.04 -4.90
C ILE A 38 11.15 -6.09 -6.02
N GLY A 39 10.32 -5.89 -7.03
CA GLY A 39 10.28 -6.77 -8.20
C GLY A 39 11.62 -6.86 -8.94
N THR A 40 12.34 -5.74 -9.05
CA THR A 40 13.68 -5.69 -9.65
C THR A 40 14.68 -6.49 -8.80
N VAL A 41 14.77 -6.20 -7.50
CA VAL A 41 15.68 -6.91 -6.57
C VAL A 41 15.41 -8.42 -6.56
N ARG A 42 14.13 -8.82 -6.60
CA ARG A 42 13.75 -10.23 -6.67
C ARG A 42 14.25 -10.88 -7.96
N SER A 43 14.15 -10.20 -9.09
CA SER A 43 14.59 -10.73 -10.39
C SER A 43 16.11 -10.88 -10.43
N GLU A 44 16.84 -9.86 -9.97
CA GLU A 44 18.31 -9.91 -9.84
C GLU A 44 18.76 -11.04 -8.91
N LEU A 45 18.07 -11.25 -7.79
CA LEU A 45 18.39 -12.35 -6.87
C LEU A 45 18.19 -13.72 -7.54
N VAL A 46 17.09 -13.90 -8.28
CA VAL A 46 16.82 -15.16 -9.00
C VAL A 46 17.91 -15.44 -10.04
N GLU A 47 18.34 -14.43 -10.79
CA GLU A 47 19.45 -14.56 -11.75
C GLU A 47 20.76 -14.94 -11.05
N LEU A 48 21.12 -14.25 -9.96
CA LEU A 48 22.33 -14.57 -9.19
C LEU A 48 22.30 -15.98 -8.61
N LEU A 49 21.14 -16.45 -8.14
CA LEU A 49 20.99 -17.82 -7.64
C LEU A 49 21.17 -18.85 -8.76
N ALA A 50 20.70 -18.56 -9.97
CA ALA A 50 20.90 -19.41 -11.14
C ALA A 50 22.39 -19.45 -11.57
N ASP A 51 23.06 -18.29 -11.55
CA ASP A 51 24.49 -18.20 -11.86
C ASP A 51 25.34 -18.99 -10.84
N ILE A 52 25.00 -18.89 -9.56
CA ILE A 52 25.62 -19.69 -8.49
C ILE A 52 25.41 -21.18 -8.75
N ASP A 53 24.19 -21.61 -9.07
CA ASP A 53 23.91 -23.03 -9.35
C ASP A 53 24.72 -23.55 -10.54
N SER A 54 24.83 -22.75 -11.60
CA SER A 54 25.67 -23.05 -12.77
C SER A 54 27.16 -23.14 -12.42
N ALA A 55 27.65 -22.26 -11.55
CA ALA A 55 29.06 -22.22 -11.15
C ALA A 55 29.47 -23.41 -10.26
N LEU A 56 28.55 -23.96 -9.48
CA LEU A 56 28.84 -25.05 -8.54
C LEU A 56 29.08 -26.41 -9.22
N GLY A 57 28.61 -26.58 -10.47
CA GLY A 57 28.77 -27.83 -11.21
C GLY A 57 28.05 -29.02 -10.55
N VAL A 58 28.72 -30.18 -10.53
CA VAL A 58 28.13 -31.46 -10.08
C VAL A 58 29.00 -32.15 -9.03
N GLY A 59 28.41 -33.09 -8.29
CA GLY A 59 29.08 -33.89 -7.26
C GLY A 59 28.63 -33.56 -5.83
N ASP A 60 29.22 -34.26 -4.87
CA ASP A 60 28.81 -34.19 -3.46
C ASP A 60 28.99 -32.80 -2.82
N PRO A 61 30.08 -32.04 -3.08
CA PRO A 61 30.19 -30.67 -2.59
C PRO A 61 29.09 -29.74 -3.12
N ALA A 62 28.74 -29.86 -4.41
CA ALA A 62 27.65 -29.09 -5.02
C ALA A 62 26.28 -29.49 -4.45
N ARG A 63 26.07 -30.77 -4.12
CA ARG A 63 24.85 -31.23 -3.44
C ARG A 63 24.76 -30.71 -2.00
N ALA A 64 25.87 -30.70 -1.27
CA ALA A 64 25.93 -30.17 0.09
C ALA A 64 25.65 -28.66 0.11
N PHE A 65 26.24 -27.90 -0.82
CA PHE A 65 25.94 -26.48 -0.99
C PHE A 65 24.46 -26.24 -1.26
N ARG A 66 23.88 -26.93 -2.25
CA ARG A 66 22.44 -26.78 -2.58
C ARG A 66 21.54 -27.06 -1.39
N ARG A 67 21.84 -28.11 -0.61
CA ARG A 67 21.06 -28.44 0.61
C ARG A 67 21.14 -27.35 1.67
N GLY A 68 22.28 -26.68 1.81
CA GLY A 68 22.46 -25.61 2.80
C GLY A 68 21.94 -24.25 2.36
N PHE A 69 22.11 -23.90 1.07
CA PHE A 69 21.92 -22.54 0.57
C PHE A 69 20.65 -22.34 -0.25
N CYS A 70 20.20 -23.33 -1.04
CA CYS A 70 18.98 -23.19 -1.85
C CYS A 70 17.73 -22.86 -1.02
N PRO A 71 17.50 -23.44 0.18
CA PRO A 71 16.34 -23.08 0.99
C PRO A 71 16.29 -21.59 1.32
N VAL A 72 17.43 -21.01 1.70
CA VAL A 72 17.52 -19.58 2.05
C VAL A 72 17.24 -18.71 0.83
N GLY A 73 17.78 -19.07 -0.34
CA GLY A 73 17.50 -18.34 -1.59
C GLY A 73 16.01 -18.34 -1.97
N VAL A 74 15.34 -19.48 -1.79
CA VAL A 74 13.89 -19.61 -2.00
C VAL A 74 13.12 -18.76 -0.97
N GLU A 75 13.45 -18.87 0.32
CA GLU A 75 12.80 -18.11 1.40
C GLU A 75 12.89 -16.59 1.17
N VAL A 76 14.06 -16.09 0.75
CA VAL A 76 14.24 -14.66 0.45
C VAL A 76 13.43 -14.25 -0.78
N THR A 77 13.41 -15.08 -1.84
CA THR A 77 12.63 -14.81 -3.05
C THR A 77 11.14 -14.76 -2.75
N ASP A 78 10.64 -15.69 -1.94
CA ASP A 78 9.24 -15.74 -1.49
C ASP A 78 8.89 -14.55 -0.60
N ALA A 79 9.79 -14.16 0.32
CA ALA A 79 9.60 -12.99 1.17
C ALA A 79 9.53 -11.68 0.36
N LEU A 80 10.38 -11.54 -0.66
CA LEU A 80 10.34 -10.40 -1.59
C LEU A 80 9.03 -10.39 -2.40
N HIS A 81 8.59 -11.56 -2.89
CA HIS A 81 7.31 -11.66 -3.59
C HIS A 81 6.14 -11.24 -2.70
N ALA A 82 6.07 -11.77 -1.48
CA ALA A 82 5.01 -11.45 -0.52
C ALA A 82 5.02 -9.97 -0.11
N ALA A 83 6.21 -9.36 0.01
CA ALA A 83 6.34 -7.93 0.28
C ALA A 83 5.79 -7.09 -0.88
N GLY A 84 6.11 -7.48 -2.13
CA GLY A 84 5.56 -6.85 -3.33
C GLY A 84 4.03 -6.91 -3.38
N ASP A 85 3.46 -8.10 -3.12
CA ASP A 85 2.01 -8.30 -3.13
C ASP A 85 1.31 -7.45 -2.07
N ARG A 86 1.85 -7.39 -0.85
CA ARG A 86 1.32 -6.56 0.24
C ARG A 86 1.36 -5.07 -0.09
N LEU A 87 2.42 -4.59 -0.75
CA LEU A 87 2.48 -3.20 -1.21
C LEU A 87 1.42 -2.92 -2.28
N GLY A 88 1.24 -3.86 -3.22
CA GLY A 88 0.19 -3.79 -4.23
C GLY A 88 -1.22 -3.76 -3.64
N ASP A 89 -1.49 -4.60 -2.64
CA ASP A 89 -2.75 -4.61 -1.88
C ASP A 89 -2.97 -3.30 -1.15
N GLN A 90 -1.95 -2.79 -0.44
CA GLN A 90 -2.04 -1.52 0.28
C GLN A 90 -2.33 -0.36 -0.67
N ARG A 91 -1.69 -0.36 -1.85
CA ARG A 91 -1.94 0.65 -2.89
C ARG A 91 -3.37 0.58 -3.42
N ARG A 92 -3.90 -0.63 -3.68
CA ARG A 92 -5.29 -0.83 -4.11
C ARG A 92 -6.28 -0.34 -3.04
N ALA A 93 -6.05 -0.70 -1.78
CA ALA A 93 -6.89 -0.26 -0.67
C ALA A 93 -6.88 1.27 -0.50
N LEU A 94 -5.70 1.90 -0.61
CA LEU A 94 -5.55 3.35 -0.55
C LEU A 94 -6.36 4.06 -1.65
N VAL A 95 -6.26 3.60 -2.89
CA VAL A 95 -7.00 4.17 -4.03
C VAL A 95 -8.51 3.97 -3.85
N ALA A 96 -8.94 2.79 -3.42
CA ALA A 96 -10.35 2.51 -3.16
C ALA A 96 -10.93 3.39 -2.04
N GLY A 97 -10.19 3.56 -0.94
CA GLY A 97 -10.59 4.40 0.18
C GLY A 97 -10.77 5.87 -0.20
N VAL A 98 -9.88 6.43 -1.03
CA VAL A 98 -10.02 7.81 -1.51
C VAL A 98 -11.22 7.99 -2.42
N ARG A 99 -11.49 7.04 -3.32
CA ARG A 99 -12.69 7.10 -4.17
C ARG A 99 -13.95 7.09 -3.33
N ALA A 100 -14.05 6.18 -2.37
CA ALA A 100 -15.19 6.10 -1.46
C ALA A 100 -15.38 7.39 -0.65
N LEU A 101 -14.29 8.03 -0.22
CA LEU A 101 -14.33 9.30 0.49
C LEU A 101 -14.79 10.45 -0.40
N ALA A 102 -14.35 10.50 -1.66
CA ALA A 102 -14.79 11.49 -2.63
C ALA A 102 -16.29 11.33 -2.95
N ASP A 103 -16.77 10.10 -3.13
CA ASP A 103 -18.18 9.81 -3.36
C ASP A 103 -19.04 10.24 -2.16
N ALA A 104 -18.58 9.96 -0.93
CA ALA A 104 -19.26 10.37 0.28
C ALA A 104 -19.32 11.89 0.47
N ASP A 105 -18.26 12.63 0.09
CA ASP A 105 -18.25 14.10 0.12
C ASP A 105 -19.24 14.68 -0.90
N ALA A 106 -19.30 14.12 -2.12
CA ALA A 106 -20.27 14.52 -3.15
C ALA A 106 -21.72 14.27 -2.70
N ASP A 107 -22.00 13.10 -2.13
CA ASP A 107 -23.31 12.75 -1.56
C ASP A 107 -23.71 13.69 -0.43
N ALA A 108 -22.76 14.03 0.45
CA ALA A 108 -23.00 14.97 1.53
C ALA A 108 -23.34 16.35 0.97
N ALA A 109 -22.56 16.87 0.01
CA ALA A 109 -22.80 18.15 -0.64
C ALA A 109 -24.20 18.22 -1.27
N ALA A 110 -24.58 17.21 -2.04
CA ALA A 110 -25.89 17.13 -2.69
C ALA A 110 -27.07 17.12 -1.69
N ARG A 111 -26.89 16.53 -0.50
CA ARG A 111 -27.90 16.55 0.57
C ARG A 111 -28.01 17.90 1.27
N LEU A 112 -26.93 18.68 1.30
CA LEU A 112 -26.95 20.03 1.88
C LEU A 112 -27.65 21.00 0.93
N ASP A 113 -27.29 20.99 -0.35
CA ASP A 113 -27.92 21.86 -1.35
C ASP A 113 -29.45 21.64 -1.42
N ARG A 114 -29.92 20.38 -1.30
CA ARG A 114 -31.35 20.05 -1.27
C ARG A 114 -32.09 20.52 0.00
N ARG A 115 -31.39 20.72 1.12
CA ARG A 115 -32.00 21.20 2.37
C ARG A 115 -32.13 22.72 2.43
N ASP A 116 -31.37 23.43 1.60
CA ASP A 116 -31.33 24.88 1.54
C ASP A 116 -32.24 25.45 0.42
N THR A 117 -32.93 24.58 -0.34
CA THR A 117 -33.97 24.88 -1.34
C THR A 117 -35.35 24.41 -0.89
#